data_AF-A0ABD3JSN6-F1
#
_entry.id   AF-A0ABD3JSN6-F1
#
_cell.length_a   1.000
_cell.length_b   1.000
_cell.length_c   1.000
_cell.angle_alpha   90.00
_cell.angle_beta   90.00
_cell.angle_gamma   90.00
#
_symmetry.space_group_name_H-M   'P 1'
#
loop_
_entity.id
_entity.type
_entity.pdbx_description
1 polymer ?
#
loop_
_entity_poly.entity_id
_entity_poly.type
_entity_poly.pdbx_seq_one_letter_code
_entity_poly.pdbx_strand_id
1 'polypeptide(L)'
;MADVVEGGASSHDVQSLLPSPDRDFLIRNNGDQVKVDSLKGKKIGLYFSASWCGPCHRFTLILAEVYNELSPKGDLEIIFISADKDEGSFSGYFSKMPWLAIPFSDSDKRNGLDELFKVRGIPHLLILDGNGTVLTDEGDKIVREYGVEGYPFTPERIKELKDQDEAARKNQSLTSLLVHGSRDFVVSSAGNKVPVAELEGKTVGLYFSLSKNKSCVDFMPKLLEVYEKLKAKGESFEIVQIPLGDDEASFNQTFESLPWLSLPLKDKKCEKLVTYFELSTVPTLVIIGPDGKTMHSNVAETVEEHGVAAYPFTPEKFAELAEIEKKREESQTLESLLVSGDLDFVIGKEGAKIPVSDLVGKTVLLYFSAHWCPPCRAFLPVLIEAYEKIKAKDNAFEVIFLSSDKDQTAFDNYFAEMPWQALPFGDERKKSLSRKFKVRGIPTLIAIGPTGRTLTNKARNLIMEHGADAHPFTAEHLKTFEESN
;
A
#
# COMPACT_ATOMS: atom_id res chain seq x y z
N MET A 1 -26.72 -9.36 11.11
CA MET A 1 -27.89 -8.82 10.40
C MET A 1 -27.38 -7.68 9.55
N ALA A 2 -27.32 -7.90 8.23
CA ALA A 2 -26.84 -6.91 7.28
C ALA A 2 -28.03 -6.05 6.86
N ASP A 3 -27.93 -4.74 7.08
CA ASP A 3 -28.87 -3.78 6.51
C ASP A 3 -28.62 -3.70 5.00
N VAL A 4 -29.54 -4.30 4.25
CA VAL A 4 -29.71 -4.04 2.83
C VAL A 4 -30.31 -2.64 2.75
N VAL A 5 -29.49 -1.64 2.40
CA VAL A 5 -29.98 -0.33 2.04
C VAL A 5 -30.65 -0.46 0.67
N GLU A 6 -31.97 -0.62 0.66
CA GLU A 6 -32.79 -0.41 -0.53
C GLU A 6 -32.63 1.05 -0.97
N GLY A 7 -31.75 1.27 -1.97
CA GLY A 7 -31.61 2.55 -2.64
C GLY A 7 -32.83 2.83 -3.50
N GLY A 8 -33.75 3.65 -3.01
CA GLY A 8 -34.82 4.23 -3.83
C GLY A 8 -34.18 5.01 -4.98
N ALA A 9 -34.50 4.65 -6.22
CA ALA A 9 -33.99 5.31 -7.42
C ALA A 9 -34.44 6.77 -7.45
N SER A 10 -33.55 7.70 -7.10
CA SER A 10 -33.78 9.13 -7.30
C SER A 10 -33.55 9.46 -8.78
N SER A 11 -34.63 9.73 -9.50
CA SER A 11 -34.57 10.24 -10.88
C SER A 11 -34.32 11.75 -10.82
N HIS A 12 -33.22 12.21 -11.38
CA HIS A 12 -32.88 13.63 -11.48
C HIS A 12 -33.09 14.08 -12.92
N ASP A 13 -34.16 14.81 -13.24
CA ASP A 13 -34.34 15.29 -14.61
C ASP A 13 -33.10 16.11 -15.05
N VAL A 14 -32.32 15.57 -15.99
CA VAL A 14 -31.09 16.18 -16.51
C VAL A 14 -31.37 17.59 -17.04
N GLN A 15 -32.57 17.82 -17.58
CA GLN A 15 -33.00 19.13 -18.08
C GLN A 15 -33.17 20.16 -16.96
N SER A 16 -33.33 19.73 -15.70
CA SER A 16 -33.41 20.59 -14.52
C SER A 16 -32.12 20.58 -13.68
N LEU A 17 -31.33 19.51 -13.78
CA LEU A 17 -30.14 19.28 -12.96
C LEU A 17 -29.00 20.24 -13.35
N LEU A 18 -28.73 20.34 -14.64
CA LEU A 18 -27.58 21.06 -15.18
C LEU A 18 -27.76 22.57 -15.34
N PRO A 19 -28.91 23.14 -15.74
CA PRO A 19 -29.03 24.60 -15.87
C PRO A 19 -29.19 25.31 -14.52
N SER A 20 -28.89 26.60 -14.50
CA SER A 20 -29.23 27.51 -13.39
C SER A 20 -30.24 28.56 -13.91
N PRO A 21 -30.91 29.34 -13.04
CA PRO A 21 -31.95 30.29 -13.48
C PRO A 21 -31.50 31.23 -14.60
N ASP A 22 -30.21 31.58 -14.63
CA ASP A 22 -29.62 32.51 -15.59
C ASP A 22 -28.72 31.81 -16.65
N ARG A 23 -28.66 30.46 -16.68
CA ARG A 23 -27.80 29.71 -17.62
C ARG A 23 -28.43 28.40 -18.09
N ASP A 24 -28.59 28.28 -19.41
CA ASP A 24 -29.07 27.07 -20.12
C ASP A 24 -27.98 26.37 -20.96
N PHE A 25 -26.69 26.72 -20.78
CA PHE A 25 -25.58 26.20 -21.58
C PHE A 25 -24.42 25.65 -20.75
N LEU A 26 -23.69 24.68 -21.29
CA LEU A 26 -22.36 24.24 -20.82
C LEU A 26 -21.28 24.80 -21.74
N ILE A 27 -20.01 24.65 -21.36
CA ILE A 27 -18.88 25.11 -22.18
C ILE A 27 -18.00 23.97 -22.66
N ARG A 28 -17.48 24.10 -23.88
CA ARG A 28 -16.36 23.31 -24.40
C ARG A 28 -15.04 23.92 -23.98
N ASN A 29 -13.96 23.15 -24.08
CA ASN A 29 -12.59 23.60 -23.77
C ASN A 29 -12.07 24.73 -24.70
N ASN A 30 -12.74 24.98 -25.83
CA ASN A 30 -12.47 26.10 -26.73
C ASN A 30 -13.34 27.34 -26.43
N GLY A 31 -14.20 27.29 -25.41
CA GLY A 31 -15.12 28.37 -25.02
C GLY A 31 -16.49 28.31 -25.68
N ASP A 32 -16.74 27.39 -26.62
CA ASP A 32 -18.05 27.28 -27.26
C ASP A 32 -19.14 26.89 -26.26
N GLN A 33 -20.29 27.54 -26.37
CA GLN A 33 -21.46 27.24 -25.55
C GLN A 33 -22.31 26.14 -26.19
N VAL A 34 -22.71 25.17 -25.37
CA VAL A 34 -23.56 24.04 -25.78
C VAL A 34 -24.82 24.03 -24.93
N LYS A 35 -25.99 24.18 -25.57
CA LYS A 35 -27.28 24.17 -24.84
C LYS A 35 -27.51 22.84 -24.13
N VAL A 36 -27.96 22.89 -22.88
CA VAL A 36 -28.28 21.69 -22.09
C VAL A 36 -29.31 20.81 -22.80
N ASP A 37 -30.29 21.41 -23.49
CA ASP A 37 -31.31 20.68 -24.25
C ASP A 37 -30.75 19.75 -25.34
N SER A 38 -29.54 20.03 -25.86
CA SER A 38 -28.88 19.15 -26.83
C SER A 38 -28.39 17.82 -26.23
N LEU A 39 -28.43 17.69 -24.90
CA LEU A 39 -28.04 16.49 -24.16
C LEU A 39 -29.21 15.56 -23.85
N LYS A 40 -30.44 15.93 -24.25
CA LYS A 40 -31.64 15.14 -23.96
C LYS A 40 -31.51 13.70 -24.48
N GLY A 41 -31.75 12.74 -23.59
CA GLY A 41 -31.68 11.30 -23.90
C GLY A 41 -30.26 10.73 -23.93
N LYS A 42 -29.21 11.54 -23.77
CA LYS A 42 -27.84 11.06 -23.60
C LYS A 42 -27.61 10.60 -22.17
N LYS A 43 -26.73 9.60 -22.01
CA LYS A 43 -26.12 9.28 -20.72
C LYS A 43 -25.16 10.40 -20.34
N ILE A 44 -25.17 10.80 -19.08
CA ILE A 44 -24.40 11.92 -18.58
C ILE A 44 -23.43 11.43 -17.51
N GLY A 45 -22.13 11.60 -17.73
CA GLY A 45 -21.12 11.39 -16.69
C GLY A 45 -20.76 12.71 -16.02
N LEU A 46 -21.13 12.89 -14.75
CA LEU A 46 -20.71 14.03 -13.92
C LEU A 46 -19.32 13.72 -13.34
N TYR A 47 -18.30 14.41 -13.85
CA TYR A 47 -16.91 14.18 -13.48
C TYR A 47 -16.38 15.28 -12.55
N PHE A 48 -16.28 14.95 -11.26
CA PHE A 48 -15.74 15.83 -10.22
C PHE A 48 -14.23 15.65 -10.12
N SER A 49 -13.49 16.74 -10.32
CA SER A 49 -12.02 16.70 -10.42
C SER A 49 -11.40 18.08 -10.22
N ALA A 50 -10.07 18.15 -10.08
CA ALA A 50 -9.34 19.40 -9.91
C ALA A 50 -7.88 19.31 -10.39
N SER A 51 -7.33 20.47 -10.78
CA SER A 51 -5.96 20.61 -11.27
C SER A 51 -4.88 20.30 -10.22
N TRP A 52 -5.18 20.49 -8.94
CA TRP A 52 -4.27 20.21 -7.83
C TRP A 52 -4.25 18.73 -7.40
N CYS A 53 -5.15 17.91 -7.96
CA CYS A 53 -5.34 16.52 -7.56
C CYS A 53 -4.51 15.56 -8.45
N GLY A 54 -3.38 15.07 -7.93
CA GLY A 54 -2.52 14.10 -8.63
C GLY A 54 -3.23 12.83 -9.13
N PRO A 55 -4.04 12.13 -8.29
CA PRO A 55 -4.84 10.98 -8.73
C PRO A 55 -5.84 11.32 -9.85
N CYS A 56 -6.35 12.54 -9.88
CA CYS A 56 -7.29 13.01 -10.90
C CYS A 56 -6.61 13.15 -12.27
N HIS A 57 -5.38 13.68 -12.33
CA HIS A 57 -4.61 13.72 -13.59
C HIS A 57 -4.45 12.34 -14.21
N ARG A 58 -4.14 11.32 -13.40
CA ARG A 58 -4.03 9.94 -13.88
C ARG A 58 -5.36 9.42 -14.42
N PHE A 59 -6.45 9.66 -13.71
CA PHE A 59 -7.77 9.20 -14.13
C PHE A 59 -8.28 9.91 -15.38
N THR A 60 -8.05 11.21 -15.52
CA THR A 60 -8.45 11.99 -16.69
C THR A 60 -7.88 11.42 -17.99
N LEU A 61 -6.65 10.89 -17.98
CA LEU A 61 -6.07 10.24 -19.15
C LEU A 61 -6.88 8.99 -19.56
N ILE A 62 -7.17 8.12 -18.59
CA ILE A 62 -7.96 6.90 -18.80
C ILE A 62 -9.38 7.24 -19.28
N LEU A 63 -10.03 8.21 -18.63
CA LEU A 63 -11.39 8.63 -18.99
C LEU A 63 -11.43 9.26 -20.38
N ALA A 64 -10.40 10.02 -20.78
CA ALA A 64 -10.31 10.60 -22.11
C ALA A 64 -10.20 9.52 -23.20
N GLU A 65 -9.41 8.46 -22.97
CA GLU A 65 -9.33 7.31 -23.88
C GLU A 65 -10.71 6.65 -24.06
N VAL A 66 -11.38 6.31 -22.95
CA VAL A 66 -12.72 5.71 -22.96
C VAL A 66 -13.75 6.62 -23.64
N TYR A 67 -13.73 7.92 -23.34
CA TYR A 67 -14.64 8.88 -23.95
C TYR A 67 -14.41 9.01 -25.45
N ASN A 68 -13.17 9.06 -25.91
CA ASN A 68 -12.86 9.17 -27.33
C ASN A 68 -13.32 7.93 -28.12
N GLU A 69 -13.28 6.74 -27.51
CA GLU A 69 -13.81 5.52 -28.12
C GLU A 69 -15.34 5.46 -28.14
N LEU A 70 -16.01 6.02 -27.13
CA LEU A 70 -17.48 5.94 -26.99
C LEU A 70 -18.22 7.12 -27.63
N SER A 71 -17.61 8.30 -27.70
CA SER A 71 -18.24 9.53 -28.22
C SER A 71 -18.79 9.40 -29.66
N PRO A 72 -18.22 8.61 -30.60
CA PRO A 72 -18.82 8.43 -31.92
C PRO A 72 -20.19 7.74 -31.91
N LYS A 73 -20.54 7.01 -30.83
CA LYS A 73 -21.89 6.42 -30.65
C LYS A 73 -22.95 7.49 -30.39
N GLY A 74 -22.54 8.68 -29.91
CA GLY A 74 -23.38 9.86 -29.75
C GLY A 74 -24.29 9.89 -28.52
N ASP A 75 -24.28 8.85 -27.68
CA ASP A 75 -25.22 8.67 -26.57
C ASP A 75 -24.60 8.84 -25.17
N LEU A 76 -23.33 9.24 -25.08
CA LEU A 76 -22.63 9.57 -23.84
C LEU A 76 -22.03 10.98 -23.95
N GLU A 77 -22.20 11.78 -22.89
CA GLU A 77 -21.52 13.06 -22.71
C GLU A 77 -20.95 13.14 -21.29
N ILE A 78 -19.75 13.70 -21.15
CA ILE A 78 -19.11 13.92 -19.84
C ILE A 78 -19.20 15.42 -19.51
N ILE A 79 -19.48 15.72 -18.25
CA ILE A 79 -19.59 17.08 -17.74
C ILE A 79 -18.61 17.23 -16.58
N PHE A 80 -17.55 17.98 -16.83
CA PHE A 80 -16.56 18.34 -15.83
C PHE A 80 -17.13 19.34 -14.82
N ILE A 81 -16.99 18.98 -13.55
CA ILE A 81 -17.36 19.79 -12.39
C ILE A 81 -16.07 20.05 -11.62
N SER A 82 -15.53 21.25 -11.79
CA SER A 82 -14.24 21.61 -11.19
C SER A 82 -14.37 21.94 -9.71
N ALA A 83 -13.44 21.40 -8.92
CA ALA A 83 -13.17 21.81 -7.54
C ALA A 83 -11.94 22.76 -7.43
N ASP A 84 -11.51 23.34 -8.55
CA ASP A 84 -10.48 24.38 -8.55
C ASP A 84 -11.00 25.66 -7.87
N LYS A 85 -10.06 26.43 -7.31
CA LYS A 85 -10.36 27.66 -6.56
C LYS A 85 -10.19 28.94 -7.38
N ASP A 86 -9.66 28.83 -8.60
CA ASP A 86 -9.43 29.95 -9.50
C ASP A 86 -9.60 29.55 -10.97
N GLU A 87 -9.95 30.54 -11.80
CA GLU A 87 -10.22 30.38 -13.24
C GLU A 87 -9.01 29.89 -14.04
N GLY A 88 -7.79 30.25 -13.61
CA GLY A 88 -6.56 29.88 -14.29
C GLY A 88 -6.27 28.39 -14.16
N SER A 89 -6.38 27.87 -12.93
CA SER A 89 -6.29 26.44 -12.62
C SER A 89 -7.35 25.64 -13.36
N PHE A 90 -8.60 26.10 -13.34
CA PHE A 90 -9.71 25.51 -14.10
C PHE A 90 -9.40 25.44 -15.60
N SER A 91 -9.11 26.59 -16.22
CA SER A 91 -8.89 26.70 -17.67
C SER A 91 -7.68 25.89 -18.13
N GLY A 92 -6.58 25.95 -17.37
CA GLY A 92 -5.37 25.20 -17.67
C GLY A 92 -5.60 23.69 -17.67
N TYR A 93 -6.38 23.18 -16.71
CA TYR A 93 -6.70 21.76 -16.62
C TYR A 93 -7.74 21.32 -17.65
N PHE A 94 -8.83 22.09 -17.78
CA PHE A 94 -9.93 21.81 -18.70
C PHE A 94 -9.52 21.87 -20.18
N SER A 95 -8.51 22.67 -20.53
CA SER A 95 -7.99 22.78 -21.91
C SER A 95 -7.61 21.44 -22.56
N LYS A 96 -7.30 20.42 -21.74
CA LYS A 96 -6.88 19.08 -22.19
C LYS A 96 -8.03 18.07 -22.28
N MET A 97 -9.24 18.45 -21.89
CA MET A 97 -10.38 17.54 -21.79
C MET A 97 -11.27 17.61 -23.04
N PRO A 98 -11.71 16.46 -23.60
CA PRO A 98 -12.51 16.41 -24.83
C PRO A 98 -14.03 16.62 -24.65
N TRP A 99 -14.47 16.93 -23.43
CA TRP A 99 -15.88 16.97 -23.01
C TRP A 99 -16.32 18.35 -22.50
N LEU A 100 -17.56 18.45 -22.01
CA LEU A 100 -18.17 19.71 -21.56
C LEU A 100 -17.82 20.02 -20.09
N ALA A 101 -18.03 21.27 -19.66
CA ALA A 101 -17.93 21.66 -18.26
C ALA A 101 -19.07 22.59 -17.83
N ILE A 102 -19.38 22.56 -16.53
CA ILE A 102 -20.09 23.67 -15.89
C ILE A 102 -19.13 24.87 -15.87
N PRO A 103 -19.54 26.07 -16.34
CA PRO A 103 -18.68 27.24 -16.31
C PRO A 103 -18.13 27.51 -14.92
N PHE A 104 -16.85 27.91 -14.83
CA PHE A 104 -16.23 28.19 -13.53
C PHE A 104 -16.97 29.27 -12.74
N SER A 105 -17.53 30.26 -13.45
CA SER A 105 -18.36 31.33 -12.90
C SER A 105 -19.65 30.86 -12.22
N ASP A 106 -20.16 29.67 -12.53
CA ASP A 106 -21.36 29.10 -11.91
C ASP A 106 -20.98 28.22 -10.70
N SER A 107 -20.39 28.85 -9.68
CA SER A 107 -19.95 28.17 -8.46
C SER A 107 -21.09 27.52 -7.69
N ASP A 108 -22.26 28.18 -7.68
CA ASP A 108 -23.44 27.70 -6.95
C ASP A 108 -23.93 26.37 -7.54
N LYS A 109 -23.95 26.24 -8.88
CA LYS A 109 -24.28 24.96 -9.51
C LYS A 109 -23.24 23.89 -9.21
N ARG A 110 -21.94 24.21 -9.28
CA ARG A 110 -20.88 23.24 -8.99
C ARG A 110 -20.97 22.71 -7.56
N ASN A 111 -21.12 23.61 -6.58
CA ASN A 111 -21.27 23.25 -5.17
C ASN A 111 -22.58 22.48 -4.91
N GLY A 112 -23.68 22.91 -5.53
CA GLY A 112 -24.96 22.23 -5.40
C GLY A 112 -24.95 20.80 -5.94
N LEU A 113 -24.21 20.53 -7.03
CA LEU A 113 -24.03 19.17 -7.55
C LEU A 113 -23.15 18.31 -6.63
N ASP A 114 -22.09 18.89 -6.08
CA ASP A 114 -21.22 18.22 -5.10
C ASP A 114 -21.99 17.78 -3.84
N GLU A 115 -22.80 18.69 -3.30
CA GLU A 115 -23.67 18.43 -2.13
C GLU A 115 -24.78 17.43 -2.44
N LEU A 116 -25.45 17.57 -3.58
CA LEU A 116 -26.56 16.70 -3.99
C LEU A 116 -26.12 15.24 -4.11
N PHE A 117 -24.96 15.00 -4.72
CA PHE A 117 -24.41 13.65 -4.91
C PHE A 117 -23.46 13.23 -3.78
N LYS A 118 -23.29 14.06 -2.74
CA LYS A 118 -22.50 13.78 -1.54
C LYS A 118 -21.07 13.33 -1.87
N VAL A 119 -20.41 14.06 -2.77
CA VAL A 119 -19.07 13.73 -3.23
C VAL A 119 -18.07 13.85 -2.07
N ARG A 120 -17.45 12.73 -1.67
CA ARG A 120 -16.54 12.68 -0.50
C ARG A 120 -15.06 12.81 -0.87
N GLY A 121 -14.73 12.75 -2.15
CA GLY A 121 -13.37 12.79 -2.64
C GLY A 121 -13.33 12.86 -4.17
N ILE A 122 -12.18 13.25 -4.71
CA ILE A 122 -11.92 13.32 -6.15
C ILE A 122 -10.68 12.49 -6.50
N PRO A 123 -10.61 11.89 -7.71
CA PRO A 123 -11.61 11.96 -8.79
C PRO A 123 -12.88 11.17 -8.44
N HIS A 124 -14.03 11.66 -8.89
CA HIS A 124 -15.32 10.96 -8.76
C HIS A 124 -16.11 11.11 -10.05
N LEU A 125 -16.66 10.00 -10.56
CA LEU A 125 -17.46 9.97 -11.78
C LEU A 125 -18.80 9.29 -11.50
N LEU A 126 -19.87 10.08 -11.52
CA LEU A 126 -21.25 9.60 -11.40
C LEU A 126 -21.87 9.53 -12.80
N ILE A 127 -22.51 8.41 -13.14
CA ILE A 127 -23.11 8.20 -14.47
C ILE A 127 -24.63 8.12 -14.33
N LEU A 128 -25.32 8.94 -15.12
CA LEU A 128 -26.77 9.03 -15.24
C LEU A 128 -27.22 8.48 -16.60
N ASP A 129 -28.41 7.88 -16.65
CA ASP A 129 -29.06 7.53 -17.92
C ASP A 129 -29.73 8.75 -18.59
N GLY A 130 -30.38 8.53 -19.74
CA GLY A 130 -31.07 9.59 -20.48
C GLY A 130 -32.30 10.19 -19.78
N ASN A 131 -32.81 9.53 -18.74
CA ASN A 131 -33.88 10.03 -17.87
C ASN A 131 -33.33 10.67 -16.59
N GLY A 132 -32.01 10.63 -16.41
CA GLY A 132 -31.32 11.13 -15.24
C GLY A 132 -31.43 10.23 -14.00
N THR A 133 -31.69 8.94 -14.21
CA THR A 133 -31.54 7.92 -13.17
C THR A 133 -30.06 7.62 -12.99
N VAL A 134 -29.60 7.53 -11.74
CA VAL A 134 -28.22 7.12 -11.42
C VAL A 134 -28.01 5.66 -11.84
N LEU A 135 -27.13 5.45 -12.82
CA LEU A 135 -26.67 4.12 -13.23
C LEU A 135 -25.57 3.60 -12.31
N THR A 136 -24.65 4.49 -11.90
CA THR A 136 -23.57 4.18 -10.95
C THR A 136 -22.98 5.45 -10.35
N ASP A 137 -22.61 5.39 -9.07
CA ASP A 137 -21.78 6.38 -8.36
C ASP A 137 -20.30 5.94 -8.26
N GLU A 138 -19.96 4.78 -8.83
CA GLU A 138 -18.60 4.22 -8.87
C GLU A 138 -18.00 4.27 -10.28
N GLY A 139 -18.43 5.22 -11.11
CA GLY A 139 -18.01 5.31 -12.52
C GLY A 139 -16.50 5.42 -12.67
N ASP A 140 -15.79 6.06 -11.73
CA ASP A 140 -14.34 6.19 -11.78
C ASP A 140 -13.62 4.86 -11.53
N LYS A 141 -14.16 4.02 -10.66
CA LYS A 141 -13.66 2.66 -10.43
C LYS A 141 -13.92 1.78 -11.65
N ILE A 142 -15.16 1.80 -12.15
CA ILE A 142 -15.57 1.00 -13.30
C ILE A 142 -14.74 1.35 -14.54
N VAL A 143 -14.51 2.64 -14.81
CA VAL A 143 -13.67 3.07 -15.94
C VAL A 143 -12.22 2.64 -15.77
N ARG A 144 -11.66 2.65 -14.55
CA ARG A 144 -10.30 2.13 -14.29
C ARG A 144 -10.21 0.63 -14.47
N GLU A 145 -11.23 -0.11 -14.05
CA GLU A 145 -11.25 -1.58 -14.06
C GLU A 145 -11.55 -2.15 -15.44
N TYR A 146 -12.59 -1.63 -16.10
CA TYR A 146 -13.18 -2.21 -17.31
C TYR A 146 -13.05 -1.32 -18.55
N GLY A 147 -12.65 -0.05 -18.38
CA GLY A 147 -12.55 0.90 -19.49
C GLY A 147 -13.85 0.96 -20.31
N VAL A 148 -13.72 0.75 -21.63
CA VAL A 148 -14.85 0.74 -22.57
C VAL A 148 -15.79 -0.46 -22.41
N GLU A 149 -15.32 -1.56 -21.83
CA GLU A 149 -16.15 -2.77 -21.64
C GLU A 149 -17.24 -2.54 -20.59
N GLY A 150 -17.02 -1.57 -19.69
CA GLY A 150 -17.97 -1.13 -18.67
C GLY A 150 -19.23 -0.47 -19.26
N TYR A 151 -19.16 0.07 -20.47
CA TYR A 151 -20.31 0.67 -21.15
C TYR A 151 -21.39 -0.40 -21.45
N PRO A 152 -22.70 -0.12 -21.25
CA PRO A 152 -23.34 1.18 -21.01
C PRO A 152 -23.34 1.69 -19.55
N PHE A 153 -22.52 1.11 -18.68
CA PHE A 153 -22.39 1.45 -17.26
C PHE A 153 -23.64 1.16 -16.43
N THR A 154 -24.54 0.32 -16.93
CA THR A 154 -25.75 -0.08 -16.20
C THR A 154 -25.40 -1.10 -15.11
N PRO A 155 -26.17 -1.15 -14.01
CA PRO A 155 -25.98 -2.15 -12.96
C PRO A 155 -25.91 -3.59 -13.50
N GLU A 156 -26.73 -3.92 -14.51
CA GLU A 156 -26.74 -5.25 -15.14
C GLU A 156 -25.44 -5.54 -15.89
N ARG A 157 -24.90 -4.56 -16.61
CA ARG A 157 -23.63 -4.72 -17.33
C ARG A 157 -22.47 -4.88 -16.37
N ILE A 158 -22.44 -4.08 -15.31
CA ILE A 158 -21.38 -4.16 -14.29
C ILE A 158 -21.47 -5.49 -13.55
N LYS A 159 -22.68 -5.96 -13.23
CA LYS A 159 -22.88 -7.29 -12.66
C LYS A 159 -22.37 -8.38 -13.61
N GLU A 160 -22.69 -8.30 -14.90
CA GLU A 160 -22.22 -9.25 -15.90
C GLU A 160 -20.68 -9.32 -15.96
N LEU A 161 -20.00 -8.17 -15.96
CA LEU A 161 -18.54 -8.10 -15.94
C LEU A 161 -17.95 -8.70 -14.66
N LYS A 162 -18.53 -8.39 -13.50
CA LYS A 162 -18.12 -8.98 -12.21
C LYS A 162 -18.33 -10.49 -12.17
N ASP A 163 -19.46 -10.98 -12.68
CA ASP A 163 -19.75 -12.41 -12.80
C ASP A 163 -18.75 -13.09 -13.76
N GLN A 164 -18.34 -12.41 -14.84
CA GLN A 164 -17.29 -12.88 -15.76
C GLN A 164 -15.92 -12.93 -15.08
N ASP A 165 -15.56 -11.92 -14.29
CA ASP A 165 -14.31 -11.91 -13.51
C ASP A 165 -14.28 -13.03 -12.46
N GLU A 166 -15.40 -13.25 -11.76
CA GLU A 166 -15.52 -14.35 -10.78
C GLU A 166 -15.41 -15.71 -11.47
N ALA A 167 -16.10 -15.89 -12.60
CA ALA A 167 -15.98 -17.09 -13.41
C ALA A 167 -14.55 -17.30 -13.93
N ALA A 168 -13.87 -16.22 -14.35
CA ALA A 168 -12.48 -16.26 -14.79
C ALA A 168 -11.53 -16.62 -13.64
N ARG A 169 -11.75 -16.09 -12.43
CA ARG A 169 -11.02 -16.44 -11.20
C ARG A 169 -11.25 -17.91 -10.83
N LYS A 170 -12.50 -18.39 -10.90
CA LYS A 170 -12.84 -19.79 -10.64
C LYS A 170 -12.20 -20.73 -11.66
N ASN A 171 -12.14 -20.34 -12.92
CA ASN A 171 -11.53 -21.10 -14.01
C ASN A 171 -10.06 -20.72 -14.25
N GLN A 172 -9.43 -19.99 -13.32
CA GLN A 172 -8.05 -19.53 -13.43
C GLN A 172 -7.12 -20.70 -13.78
N SER A 173 -6.22 -20.47 -14.73
CA SER A 173 -5.10 -21.33 -15.03
C SER A 173 -3.86 -20.47 -15.24
N LEU A 174 -2.68 -21.10 -15.26
CA LEU A 174 -1.46 -20.36 -15.60
C LEU A 174 -1.54 -19.75 -17.00
N THR A 175 -2.14 -20.46 -17.94
CA THR A 175 -2.42 -19.98 -19.31
C THR A 175 -3.30 -18.74 -19.29
N SER A 176 -4.39 -18.72 -18.51
CA SER A 176 -5.30 -17.56 -18.46
C SER A 176 -4.62 -16.31 -17.87
N LEU A 177 -3.63 -16.49 -17.01
CA LEU A 177 -2.84 -15.42 -16.40
C LEU A 177 -1.71 -14.94 -17.29
N LEU A 178 -0.99 -15.85 -17.95
CA LEU A 178 0.25 -15.53 -18.65
C LEU A 178 0.13 -15.53 -20.16
N VAL A 179 -1.02 -15.82 -20.79
CA VAL A 179 -1.22 -15.74 -22.25
C VAL A 179 -2.06 -14.49 -22.60
N HIS A 180 -1.72 -13.83 -23.70
CA HIS A 180 -2.46 -12.65 -24.20
C HIS A 180 -2.40 -12.56 -25.72
N GLY A 181 -3.57 -12.56 -26.37
CA GLY A 181 -3.67 -12.54 -27.83
C GLY A 181 -2.94 -13.74 -28.44
N SER A 182 -1.99 -13.48 -29.34
CA SER A 182 -1.14 -14.52 -29.95
C SER A 182 0.12 -14.84 -29.15
N ARG A 183 0.41 -14.15 -28.04
CA ARG A 183 1.60 -14.43 -27.22
C ARG A 183 1.29 -15.50 -26.18
N ASP A 184 1.99 -16.61 -26.31
CA ASP A 184 1.89 -17.82 -25.46
C ASP A 184 3.20 -18.16 -24.73
N PHE A 185 4.15 -17.24 -24.68
CA PHE A 185 5.48 -17.44 -24.08
C PHE A 185 5.84 -16.38 -23.04
N VAL A 186 6.75 -16.73 -22.13
CA VAL A 186 7.54 -15.82 -21.28
C VAL A 186 8.98 -15.76 -21.81
N VAL A 187 9.78 -14.82 -21.34
CA VAL A 187 11.17 -14.65 -21.78
C VAL A 187 12.15 -14.98 -20.65
N SER A 188 13.27 -15.59 -21.00
CA SER A 188 14.42 -15.76 -20.10
C SER A 188 15.38 -14.56 -20.19
N SER A 189 16.31 -14.45 -19.25
CA SER A 189 17.38 -13.43 -19.27
C SER A 189 18.29 -13.51 -20.50
N ALA A 190 18.41 -14.69 -21.14
CA ALA A 190 19.10 -14.87 -22.41
C ALA A 190 18.27 -14.47 -23.65
N GLY A 191 17.04 -13.98 -23.45
CA GLY A 191 16.13 -13.60 -24.54
C GLY A 191 15.38 -14.78 -25.19
N ASN A 192 15.57 -16.01 -24.72
CA ASN A 192 14.84 -17.17 -25.23
C ASN A 192 13.37 -17.09 -24.84
N LYS A 193 12.49 -17.43 -25.78
CA LYS A 193 11.05 -17.58 -25.56
C LYS A 193 10.76 -18.96 -24.99
N VAL A 194 10.14 -19.00 -23.82
CA VAL A 194 9.73 -20.22 -23.12
C VAL A 194 8.20 -20.30 -23.17
N PRO A 195 7.62 -21.31 -23.82
CA PRO A 195 6.17 -21.50 -23.84
C PRO A 195 5.57 -21.57 -22.43
N VAL A 196 4.44 -20.91 -22.20
CA VAL A 196 3.72 -20.94 -20.91
C VAL A 196 3.33 -22.37 -20.53
N ALA A 197 3.07 -23.23 -21.51
CA ALA A 197 2.76 -24.65 -21.29
C ALA A 197 3.89 -25.41 -20.56
N GLU A 198 5.15 -24.99 -20.67
CA GLU A 198 6.28 -25.61 -19.94
C GLU A 198 6.29 -25.29 -18.44
N LEU A 199 5.45 -24.34 -18.02
CA LEU A 199 5.28 -23.96 -16.61
C LEU A 199 4.06 -24.62 -15.97
N GLU A 200 3.19 -25.26 -16.76
CA GLU A 200 2.03 -25.97 -16.23
C GLU A 200 2.46 -27.16 -15.35
N GLY A 201 1.74 -27.39 -14.25
CA GLY A 201 2.11 -28.40 -13.26
C GLY A 201 3.25 -27.99 -12.31
N LYS A 202 3.85 -26.81 -12.48
CA LYS A 202 4.85 -26.26 -11.55
C LYS A 202 4.21 -25.29 -10.57
N THR A 203 4.84 -25.10 -9.40
CA THR A 203 4.55 -23.94 -8.56
C THR A 203 5.21 -22.72 -9.19
N VAL A 204 4.45 -21.66 -9.45
CA VAL A 204 4.95 -20.44 -10.12
C VAL A 204 4.75 -19.22 -9.22
N GLY A 205 5.84 -18.53 -8.91
CA GLY A 205 5.80 -17.22 -8.27
C GLY A 205 5.69 -16.10 -9.30
N LEU A 206 4.58 -15.35 -9.32
CA LEU A 206 4.45 -14.14 -10.12
C LEU A 206 5.03 -12.97 -9.33
N TYR A 207 6.20 -12.49 -9.75
CA TYR A 207 6.94 -11.44 -9.05
C TYR A 207 6.70 -10.06 -9.65
N PHE A 208 5.81 -9.29 -9.04
CA PHE A 208 5.49 -7.93 -9.45
C PHE A 208 6.51 -6.95 -8.89
N SER A 209 7.18 -6.24 -9.79
CA SER A 209 8.35 -5.43 -9.45
C SER A 209 8.40 -4.12 -10.22
N LEU A 210 8.97 -3.11 -9.56
CA LEU A 210 9.29 -1.81 -10.15
C LEU A 210 10.80 -1.60 -10.10
N SER A 211 11.41 -1.32 -11.25
CA SER A 211 12.83 -1.00 -11.36
C SER A 211 13.18 0.20 -10.46
N LYS A 212 14.33 0.15 -9.78
CA LYS A 212 14.83 1.19 -8.84
C LYS A 212 13.96 1.44 -7.61
N ASN A 213 12.82 0.76 -7.42
CA ASN A 213 12.05 0.85 -6.19
C ASN A 213 12.84 0.23 -5.04
N LYS A 214 13.04 0.99 -3.94
CA LYS A 214 13.87 0.55 -2.82
C LYS A 214 13.45 -0.80 -2.23
N SER A 215 12.14 -1.00 -1.99
CA SER A 215 11.64 -2.26 -1.43
C SER A 215 11.90 -3.44 -2.38
N CYS A 216 11.75 -3.24 -3.70
CA CYS A 216 12.08 -4.27 -4.68
C CYS A 216 13.58 -4.58 -4.69
N VAL A 217 14.44 -3.55 -4.62
CA VAL A 217 15.90 -3.70 -4.56
C VAL A 217 16.35 -4.46 -3.31
N ASP A 218 15.74 -4.16 -2.16
CA ASP A 218 16.06 -4.82 -0.89
C ASP A 218 15.56 -6.28 -0.85
N PHE A 219 14.42 -6.57 -1.47
CA PHE A 219 13.80 -7.90 -1.51
C PHE A 219 14.50 -8.87 -2.47
N MET A 220 14.95 -8.38 -3.63
CA MET A 220 15.47 -9.21 -4.72
C MET A 220 16.59 -10.18 -4.32
N PRO A 221 17.63 -9.80 -3.54
CA PRO A 221 18.65 -10.75 -3.10
C PRO A 221 18.09 -11.92 -2.29
N LYS A 222 17.06 -11.67 -1.48
CA LYS A 222 16.42 -12.71 -0.68
C LYS A 222 15.62 -13.67 -1.54
N LEU A 223 14.86 -13.14 -2.50
CA LEU A 223 14.12 -13.97 -3.45
C LEU A 223 15.06 -14.84 -4.30
N LEU A 224 16.19 -14.28 -4.75
CA LEU A 224 17.22 -15.01 -5.48
C LEU A 224 17.79 -16.16 -4.64
N GLU A 225 18.16 -15.90 -3.38
CA GLU A 225 18.64 -16.93 -2.44
C GLU A 225 17.63 -18.08 -2.30
N VAL A 226 16.34 -17.77 -2.18
CA VAL A 226 15.27 -18.77 -2.08
C VAL A 226 15.16 -19.58 -3.36
N TYR A 227 15.11 -18.91 -4.51
CA TYR A 227 14.99 -19.55 -5.80
C TYR A 227 16.14 -20.53 -6.07
N GLU A 228 17.38 -20.10 -5.88
CA GLU A 228 18.57 -20.95 -6.06
C GLU A 228 18.56 -22.17 -5.13
N LYS A 229 18.18 -21.98 -3.86
CA LYS A 229 18.07 -23.08 -2.89
C LYS A 229 16.98 -24.09 -3.26
N LEU A 230 15.86 -23.64 -3.81
CA LEU A 230 14.79 -24.52 -4.29
C LEU A 230 15.22 -25.28 -5.54
N LYS A 231 15.88 -24.60 -6.50
CA LYS A 231 16.47 -25.25 -7.68
C LYS A 231 17.51 -26.31 -7.30
N ALA A 232 18.39 -26.00 -6.35
CA ALA A 232 19.40 -26.95 -5.88
C ALA A 232 18.80 -28.19 -5.20
N LYS A 233 17.60 -28.07 -4.63
CA LYS A 233 16.83 -29.19 -4.06
C LYS A 233 16.02 -29.98 -5.10
N GLY A 234 15.99 -29.53 -6.36
CA GLY A 234 15.19 -30.13 -7.41
C GLY A 234 13.69 -29.82 -7.30
N GLU A 235 13.31 -28.79 -6.54
CA GLU A 235 11.91 -28.41 -6.38
C GLU A 235 11.36 -27.81 -7.68
N SER A 236 10.12 -28.15 -8.00
CA SER A 236 9.43 -27.68 -9.20
C SER A 236 8.84 -26.28 -8.99
N PHE A 237 9.72 -25.32 -8.75
CA PHE A 237 9.40 -23.90 -8.54
C PHE A 237 10.02 -23.03 -9.64
N GLU A 238 9.21 -22.17 -10.24
CA GLU A 238 9.63 -21.15 -11.21
C GLU A 238 9.19 -19.76 -10.74
N ILE A 239 9.91 -18.73 -11.17
CA ILE A 239 9.48 -17.34 -11.00
C ILE A 239 9.24 -16.73 -12.39
N VAL A 240 8.12 -16.02 -12.52
CA VAL A 240 7.81 -15.17 -13.68
C VAL A 240 7.69 -13.74 -13.18
N GLN A 241 8.67 -12.92 -13.51
CA GLN A 241 8.66 -11.50 -13.21
C GLN A 241 7.60 -10.77 -14.05
N ILE A 242 6.82 -9.92 -13.39
CA ILE A 242 5.83 -9.03 -13.99
C ILE A 242 6.37 -7.61 -13.85
N PRO A 243 7.02 -7.06 -14.89
CA PRO A 243 7.59 -5.72 -14.82
C PRO A 243 6.49 -4.66 -14.95
N LEU A 244 6.41 -3.76 -13.97
CA LEU A 244 5.37 -2.71 -13.90
C LEU A 244 5.86 -1.31 -14.35
N GLY A 245 7.11 -1.21 -14.80
CA GLY A 245 7.70 0.04 -15.29
C GLY A 245 7.89 0.04 -16.81
N ASP A 246 8.23 1.20 -17.35
CA ASP A 246 8.50 1.43 -18.77
C ASP A 246 9.98 1.70 -19.10
N ASP A 247 10.83 1.82 -18.07
CA ASP A 247 12.29 2.03 -18.15
C ASP A 247 13.02 0.75 -18.57
N GLU A 248 13.16 0.58 -19.88
CA GLU A 248 13.79 -0.57 -20.52
C GLU A 248 15.26 -0.75 -20.17
N ALA A 249 16.02 0.35 -20.09
CA ALA A 249 17.44 0.29 -19.75
C ALA A 249 17.65 -0.28 -18.34
N SER A 250 16.86 0.19 -17.38
CA SER A 250 16.95 -0.28 -15.98
C SER A 250 16.43 -1.70 -15.81
N PHE A 251 15.37 -2.06 -16.54
CA PHE A 251 14.86 -3.42 -16.56
C PHE A 251 15.94 -4.39 -17.09
N ASN A 252 16.49 -4.13 -18.29
CA ASN A 252 17.49 -4.99 -18.91
C ASN A 252 18.75 -5.13 -18.05
N GLN A 253 19.27 -4.03 -17.51
CA GLN A 253 20.45 -4.05 -16.63
C GLN A 253 20.28 -5.00 -15.44
N THR A 254 19.07 -5.11 -14.89
CA THR A 254 18.80 -5.97 -13.75
C THR A 254 18.49 -7.40 -14.19
N PHE A 255 17.59 -7.54 -15.19
CA PHE A 255 17.03 -8.81 -15.64
C PHE A 255 18.06 -9.75 -16.28
N GLU A 256 19.06 -9.23 -17.01
CA GLU A 256 20.11 -10.04 -17.66
C GLU A 256 20.87 -10.94 -16.67
N SER A 257 20.93 -10.56 -15.40
CA SER A 257 21.63 -11.32 -14.35
C SER A 257 20.76 -12.32 -13.60
N LEU A 258 19.44 -12.33 -13.84
CA LEU A 258 18.48 -13.10 -13.05
C LEU A 258 18.26 -14.50 -13.65
N PRO A 259 18.10 -15.53 -12.80
CA PRO A 259 17.96 -16.92 -13.25
C PRO A 259 16.50 -17.33 -13.51
N TRP A 260 15.56 -16.40 -13.48
CA TRP A 260 14.13 -16.64 -13.65
C TRP A 260 13.57 -16.00 -14.93
N LEU A 261 12.29 -16.24 -15.19
CA LEU A 261 11.59 -15.81 -16.39
C LEU A 261 10.90 -14.46 -16.15
N SER A 262 10.47 -13.80 -17.22
CA SER A 262 9.69 -12.56 -17.15
C SER A 262 8.63 -12.52 -18.26
N LEU A 263 7.54 -11.80 -18.04
CA LEU A 263 6.76 -11.26 -19.16
C LEU A 263 7.61 -10.20 -19.89
N PRO A 264 7.39 -10.01 -21.22
CA PRO A 264 8.01 -8.91 -21.93
C PRO A 264 7.67 -7.57 -21.27
N LEU A 265 8.63 -6.63 -21.29
CA LEU A 265 8.38 -5.27 -20.84
C LEU A 265 7.26 -4.63 -21.68
N LYS A 266 6.37 -3.85 -21.06
CA LYS A 266 5.19 -3.22 -21.69
C LYS A 266 4.18 -4.23 -22.27
N ASP A 267 4.22 -5.50 -21.87
CA ASP A 267 3.14 -6.44 -22.18
C ASP A 267 1.84 -5.95 -21.52
N LYS A 268 0.77 -5.81 -22.31
CA LYS A 268 -0.56 -5.37 -21.83
C LYS A 268 -1.11 -6.26 -20.72
N LYS A 269 -0.63 -7.50 -20.61
CA LYS A 269 -1.01 -8.42 -19.55
C LYS A 269 -0.48 -7.98 -18.18
N CYS A 270 0.65 -7.26 -18.11
CA CYS A 270 1.19 -6.77 -16.84
C CYS A 270 0.19 -5.89 -16.08
N GLU A 271 -0.40 -4.88 -16.74
CA GLU A 271 -1.39 -3.99 -16.12
C GLU A 271 -2.68 -4.75 -15.76
N LYS A 272 -3.15 -5.64 -16.65
CA LYS A 272 -4.32 -6.48 -16.36
C LYS A 272 -4.10 -7.37 -15.13
N LEU A 273 -2.89 -7.87 -14.91
CA LEU A 273 -2.56 -8.67 -13.74
C LEU A 273 -2.50 -7.85 -12.45
N VAL A 274 -2.07 -6.57 -12.51
CA VAL A 274 -2.14 -5.64 -11.37
C VAL A 274 -3.59 -5.50 -10.91
N THR A 275 -4.52 -5.28 -11.83
CA THR A 275 -5.96 -5.17 -11.52
C THR A 275 -6.52 -6.52 -11.05
N TYR A 276 -6.22 -7.61 -11.77
CA TYR A 276 -6.75 -8.94 -11.48
C TYR A 276 -6.44 -9.40 -10.05
N PHE A 277 -5.22 -9.14 -9.57
CA PHE A 277 -4.76 -9.48 -8.22
C PHE A 277 -4.91 -8.34 -7.21
N GLU A 278 -5.54 -7.22 -7.59
CA GLU A 278 -5.82 -6.07 -6.71
C GLU A 278 -4.55 -5.55 -6.00
N LEU A 279 -3.46 -5.40 -6.76
CA LEU A 279 -2.17 -5.02 -6.21
C LEU A 279 -2.18 -3.61 -5.63
N SER A 280 -1.85 -3.51 -4.34
CA SER A 280 -1.72 -2.23 -3.61
C SER A 280 -0.28 -1.85 -3.30
N THR A 281 0.66 -2.81 -3.37
CA THR A 281 2.06 -2.61 -2.98
C THR A 281 3.03 -3.36 -3.88
N VAL A 282 4.29 -2.91 -3.89
CA VAL A 282 5.43 -3.67 -4.41
C VAL A 282 6.56 -3.72 -3.37
N PRO A 283 7.40 -4.78 -3.35
CA PRO A 283 7.27 -6.00 -4.14
C PRO A 283 6.05 -6.83 -3.76
N THR A 284 5.46 -7.53 -4.74
CA THR A 284 4.40 -8.52 -4.50
C THR A 284 4.79 -9.83 -5.17
N LEU A 285 4.68 -10.93 -4.43
CA LEU A 285 4.95 -12.27 -4.94
C LEU A 285 3.68 -13.13 -4.78
N VAL A 286 2.91 -13.26 -5.86
CA VAL A 286 1.73 -14.14 -5.90
C VAL A 286 2.21 -15.57 -6.15
N ILE A 287 1.68 -16.54 -5.41
CA ILE A 287 1.98 -17.96 -5.63
C ILE A 287 0.84 -18.64 -6.37
N ILE A 288 1.16 -19.20 -7.53
CA ILE A 288 0.29 -20.06 -8.33
C ILE A 288 0.70 -21.51 -8.10
N GLY A 289 -0.26 -22.36 -7.75
CA GLY A 289 -0.05 -23.78 -7.53
C GLY A 289 0.11 -24.56 -8.84
N PRO A 290 0.56 -25.82 -8.75
CA PRO A 290 0.63 -26.75 -9.89
C PRO A 290 -0.67 -26.91 -10.69
N ASP A 291 -1.82 -26.71 -10.03
CA ASP A 291 -3.16 -26.75 -10.62
C ASP A 291 -3.54 -25.45 -11.38
N GLY A 292 -2.63 -24.47 -11.41
CA GLY A 292 -2.85 -23.16 -12.03
C GLY A 292 -3.69 -22.20 -11.20
N LYS A 293 -4.04 -22.56 -9.96
CA LYS A 293 -4.82 -21.70 -9.05
C LYS A 293 -3.93 -20.85 -8.17
N THR A 294 -4.43 -19.69 -7.78
CA THR A 294 -3.74 -18.86 -6.78
C THR A 294 -3.77 -19.54 -5.42
N MET A 295 -2.60 -19.85 -4.87
CA MET A 295 -2.45 -20.35 -3.50
C MET A 295 -2.33 -19.20 -2.51
N HIS A 296 -1.64 -18.12 -2.88
CA HIS A 296 -1.45 -16.96 -2.01
C HIS A 296 -1.27 -15.67 -2.82
N SER A 297 -1.90 -14.59 -2.38
CA SER A 297 -1.93 -13.31 -3.09
C SER A 297 -0.65 -12.48 -2.92
N ASN A 298 0.06 -12.60 -1.79
CA ASN A 298 1.38 -11.99 -1.63
C ASN A 298 2.20 -12.67 -0.52
N VAL A 299 3.29 -13.38 -0.87
CA VAL A 299 4.19 -14.03 0.11
C VAL A 299 5.50 -13.27 0.31
N ALA A 300 5.63 -12.04 -0.19
CA ALA A 300 6.89 -11.29 -0.14
C ALA A 300 7.42 -11.14 1.30
N GLU A 301 6.58 -10.72 2.25
CA GLU A 301 6.97 -10.58 3.66
C GLU A 301 7.39 -11.93 4.27
N THR A 302 6.64 -13.00 4.00
CA THR A 302 6.98 -14.35 4.48
C THR A 302 8.32 -14.84 3.93
N VAL A 303 8.63 -14.51 2.67
CA VAL A 303 9.93 -14.82 2.05
C VAL A 303 11.06 -13.99 2.65
N GLU A 304 10.81 -12.72 2.97
CA GLU A 304 11.78 -11.87 3.68
C GLU A 304 12.15 -12.46 5.04
N GLU A 305 11.15 -12.93 5.78
CA GLU A 305 11.30 -13.41 7.15
C GLU A 305 11.86 -14.83 7.24
N HIS A 306 11.28 -15.75 6.48
CA HIS A 306 11.55 -17.18 6.60
C HIS A 306 12.41 -17.74 5.46
N GLY A 307 12.60 -16.97 4.38
CA GLY A 307 13.36 -17.40 3.21
C GLY A 307 12.83 -18.73 2.66
N VAL A 308 13.73 -19.69 2.44
CA VAL A 308 13.39 -20.99 1.84
C VAL A 308 12.46 -21.83 2.73
N ALA A 309 12.37 -21.53 4.03
CA ALA A 309 11.47 -22.24 4.95
C ALA A 309 9.99 -21.91 4.70
N ALA A 310 9.69 -20.84 3.95
CA ALA A 310 8.34 -20.50 3.52
C ALA A 310 7.77 -21.49 2.48
N TYR A 311 8.63 -22.20 1.74
CA TYR A 311 8.20 -23.24 0.80
C TYR A 311 7.60 -24.43 1.57
N PRO A 312 6.49 -25.05 1.12
CA PRO A 312 5.83 -24.93 -0.20
C PRO A 312 4.79 -23.81 -0.35
N PHE A 313 4.80 -22.78 0.49
CA PHE A 313 3.84 -21.66 0.47
C PHE A 313 2.37 -22.10 0.61
N THR A 314 2.13 -23.21 1.32
CA THR A 314 0.79 -23.69 1.61
C THR A 314 0.25 -23.06 2.89
N PRO A 315 -1.07 -22.98 3.07
CA PRO A 315 -1.68 -22.54 4.32
C PRO A 315 -1.17 -23.33 5.55
N GLU A 316 -0.98 -24.64 5.41
CA GLU A 316 -0.46 -25.49 6.50
C GLU A 316 0.98 -25.12 6.85
N LYS A 317 1.82 -24.82 5.85
CA LYS A 317 3.19 -24.40 6.10
C LYS A 317 3.24 -23.06 6.81
N PHE A 318 2.35 -22.14 6.45
CA PHE A 318 2.29 -20.83 7.12
C PHE A 318 1.76 -20.96 8.54
N ALA A 319 0.80 -21.84 8.79
CA ALA A 319 0.36 -22.16 10.14
C ALA A 319 1.50 -22.76 10.99
N GLU A 320 2.32 -23.63 10.42
CA GLU A 320 3.52 -24.18 11.08
C GLU A 320 4.52 -23.06 11.44
N LEU A 321 4.81 -22.15 10.50
CA LEU A 321 5.73 -21.02 10.74
C LEU A 321 5.21 -20.07 11.81
N ALA A 322 3.92 -19.77 11.80
CA ALA A 322 3.27 -18.94 12.80
C ALA A 322 3.35 -19.57 14.20
N GLU A 323 3.19 -20.89 14.31
CA GLU A 323 3.33 -21.59 15.60
C GLU A 323 4.80 -21.61 16.08
N ILE A 324 5.76 -21.73 15.17
CA ILE A 324 7.19 -21.60 15.51
C ILE A 324 7.49 -20.19 16.01
N GLU A 325 6.97 -19.16 15.36
CA GLU A 325 7.16 -17.76 15.76
C GLU A 325 6.51 -17.48 17.11
N LYS A 326 5.27 -17.91 17.30
CA LYS A 326 4.57 -17.81 18.58
C LYS A 326 5.35 -18.46 19.72
N LYS A 327 5.87 -19.68 19.52
CA LYS A 327 6.73 -20.34 20.51
C LYS A 327 8.01 -19.56 20.78
N ARG A 328 8.63 -18.98 19.74
CA ARG A 328 9.81 -18.12 19.89
C ARG A 328 9.50 -16.88 20.72
N GLU A 329 8.38 -16.21 20.47
CA GLU A 329 7.91 -15.06 21.24
C GLU A 329 7.58 -15.43 22.69
N GLU A 330 6.91 -16.57 22.92
CA GLU A 330 6.63 -17.08 24.26
C GLU A 330 7.92 -17.44 25.03
N SER A 331 8.95 -17.91 24.34
CA SER A 331 10.26 -18.21 24.91
C SER A 331 11.19 -16.99 25.02
N GLN A 332 10.77 -15.82 24.54
CA GLN A 332 11.60 -14.62 24.55
C GLN A 332 11.93 -14.19 25.98
N THR A 333 13.22 -14.00 26.24
CA THR A 333 13.73 -13.36 27.46
C THR A 333 14.49 -12.09 27.12
N LEU A 334 14.81 -11.27 28.12
CA LEU A 334 15.57 -10.05 27.91
C LEU A 334 17.00 -10.36 27.42
N GLU A 335 17.59 -11.42 27.95
CA GLU A 335 18.90 -11.93 27.57
C GLU A 335 18.90 -12.42 26.13
N SER A 336 17.84 -13.11 25.68
CA SER A 336 17.72 -13.53 24.28
C SER A 336 17.70 -12.35 23.28
N LEU A 337 17.38 -11.14 23.75
CA LEU A 337 17.39 -9.91 22.97
C LEU A 337 18.73 -9.16 23.06
N LEU A 338 19.28 -9.06 24.26
CA LEU A 338 20.38 -8.15 24.58
C LEU A 338 21.72 -8.86 24.79
N VAL A 339 21.79 -10.19 24.79
CA VAL A 339 23.06 -10.94 24.90
C VAL A 339 23.45 -11.53 23.56
N SER A 340 24.68 -11.29 23.11
CA SER A 340 25.23 -11.87 21.87
C SER A 340 26.72 -12.17 22.02
N GLY A 341 27.08 -13.43 22.25
CA GLY A 341 28.46 -13.82 22.58
C GLY A 341 28.92 -13.11 23.85
N ASP A 342 30.07 -12.43 23.80
CA ASP A 342 30.62 -11.65 24.92
C ASP A 342 29.95 -10.27 25.10
N LEU A 343 28.95 -9.92 24.28
CA LEU A 343 28.17 -8.70 24.42
C LEU A 343 26.98 -8.95 25.35
N ASP A 344 27.25 -9.00 26.65
CA ASP A 344 26.28 -9.27 27.72
C ASP A 344 25.99 -8.04 28.60
N PHE A 345 26.36 -6.84 28.13
CA PHE A 345 26.23 -5.59 28.89
C PHE A 345 25.62 -4.45 28.05
N VAL A 346 25.09 -3.45 28.73
CA VAL A 346 24.78 -2.11 28.21
C VAL A 346 25.74 -1.08 28.82
N ILE A 347 25.81 0.12 28.25
CA ILE A 347 26.63 1.22 28.79
C ILE A 347 25.78 2.24 29.52
N GLY A 348 26.18 2.57 30.74
CA GLY A 348 25.69 3.71 31.50
C GLY A 348 26.50 4.98 31.23
N LYS A 349 26.31 5.98 32.09
CA LYS A 349 27.11 7.20 32.07
C LYS A 349 28.59 6.89 32.33
N GLU A 350 29.45 7.73 31.75
CA GLU A 350 30.91 7.62 31.85
C GLU A 350 31.48 6.26 31.35
N GLY A 351 30.70 5.52 30.54
CA GLY A 351 31.13 4.25 29.97
C GLY A 351 31.04 3.05 30.90
N ALA A 352 30.35 3.18 32.06
CA ALA A 352 30.14 2.06 32.98
C ALA A 352 29.42 0.90 32.27
N LYS A 353 29.99 -0.31 32.33
CA LYS A 353 29.35 -1.51 31.77
C LYS A 353 28.38 -2.09 32.79
N ILE A 354 27.11 -2.17 32.43
CA ILE A 354 26.04 -2.72 33.25
C ILE A 354 25.62 -4.07 32.65
N PRO A 355 25.77 -5.18 33.38
CA PRO A 355 25.34 -6.49 32.91
C PRO A 355 23.85 -6.51 32.53
N VAL A 356 23.49 -7.19 31.46
CA VAL A 356 22.10 -7.39 31.05
C VAL A 356 21.32 -8.14 32.12
N SER A 357 21.97 -9.02 32.89
CA SER A 357 21.37 -9.70 34.05
C SER A 357 20.78 -8.74 35.09
N ASP A 358 21.35 -7.54 35.22
CA ASP A 358 20.89 -6.52 36.19
C ASP A 358 19.62 -5.79 35.70
N LEU A 359 19.24 -6.02 34.44
CA LEU A 359 18.03 -5.49 33.82
C LEU A 359 16.89 -6.52 33.80
N VAL A 360 17.17 -7.80 34.09
CA VAL A 360 16.17 -8.86 34.14
C VAL A 360 15.17 -8.57 35.26
N GLY A 361 13.88 -8.77 34.99
CA GLY A 361 12.81 -8.41 35.93
C GLY A 361 12.39 -6.94 35.88
N LYS A 362 13.05 -6.09 35.08
CA LYS A 362 12.63 -4.71 34.84
C LYS A 362 11.76 -4.60 33.60
N THR A 363 10.90 -3.59 33.56
CA THR A 363 10.31 -3.10 32.31
C THR A 363 11.36 -2.26 31.59
N VAL A 364 11.74 -2.66 30.38
CA VAL A 364 12.79 -2.04 29.58
C VAL A 364 12.22 -1.49 28.28
N LEU A 365 12.45 -0.20 28.00
CA LEU A 365 12.14 0.39 26.71
C LEU A 365 13.37 0.40 25.80
N LEU A 366 13.26 -0.23 24.62
CA LEU A 366 14.29 -0.15 23.58
C LEU A 366 14.01 1.07 22.70
N TYR A 367 14.85 2.09 22.82
CA TYR A 367 14.68 3.39 22.15
C TYR A 367 15.60 3.51 20.93
N PHE A 368 15.06 3.27 19.74
CA PHE A 368 15.75 3.47 18.47
C PHE A 368 15.65 4.94 18.05
N SER A 369 16.79 5.62 18.00
CA SER A 369 16.83 7.07 17.78
C SER A 369 18.17 7.53 17.22
N ALA A 370 18.27 8.80 16.83
CA ALA A 370 19.52 9.44 16.42
C ALA A 370 19.44 10.96 16.54
N HIS A 371 20.59 11.59 16.81
CA HIS A 371 20.70 13.02 17.00
C HIS A 371 20.32 13.80 15.75
N TRP A 372 20.75 13.32 14.57
CA TRP A 372 20.51 13.99 13.28
C TRP A 372 19.01 14.02 12.90
N CYS A 373 18.17 13.20 13.54
CA CYS A 373 16.77 13.04 13.18
C CYS A 373 15.86 14.05 13.93
N PRO A 374 15.21 15.01 13.23
CA PRO A 374 14.36 16.00 13.87
C PRO A 374 13.21 15.45 14.74
N PRO A 375 12.39 14.47 14.29
CA PRO A 375 11.34 13.91 15.15
C PRO A 375 11.89 13.17 16.36
N CYS A 376 13.12 12.63 16.31
CA CYS A 376 13.78 12.04 17.47
C CYS A 376 14.09 13.09 18.54
N ARG A 377 14.67 14.23 18.14
CA ARG A 377 14.95 15.34 19.06
C ARG A 377 13.67 15.93 19.65
N ALA A 378 12.60 16.01 18.86
CA ALA A 378 11.30 16.47 19.35
C ALA A 378 10.68 15.50 20.38
N PHE A 379 10.88 14.20 20.22
CA PHE A 379 10.34 13.19 21.13
C PHE A 379 11.16 13.01 22.41
N LEU A 380 12.48 13.25 22.37
CA LEU A 380 13.37 13.07 23.52
C LEU A 380 12.87 13.73 24.82
N PRO A 381 12.52 15.04 24.86
CA PRO A 381 12.07 15.67 26.11
C PRO A 381 10.79 15.04 26.68
N VAL A 382 9.87 14.60 25.81
CA VAL A 382 8.64 13.89 26.21
C VAL A 382 8.99 12.56 26.88
N LEU A 383 9.94 11.81 26.30
CA LEU A 383 10.39 10.55 26.88
C LEU A 383 11.15 10.74 28.19
N ILE A 384 11.96 11.79 28.33
CA ILE A 384 12.65 12.13 29.59
C ILE A 384 11.64 12.41 30.69
N GLU A 385 10.64 13.25 30.43
CA GLU A 385 9.60 13.56 31.42
C GLU A 385 8.83 12.31 31.86
N ALA A 386 8.45 11.46 30.91
CA ALA A 386 7.77 10.20 31.21
C ALA A 386 8.66 9.26 32.02
N TYR A 387 9.95 9.13 31.64
CA TYR A 387 10.92 8.30 32.34
C TYR A 387 11.09 8.70 33.80
N GLU A 388 11.29 9.99 34.07
CA GLU A 388 11.46 10.50 35.44
C GLU A 388 10.22 10.24 36.30
N LYS A 389 9.02 10.49 35.76
CA LYS A 389 7.74 10.24 36.45
C LYS A 389 7.52 8.75 36.74
N ILE A 390 7.87 7.87 35.80
CA ILE A 390 7.77 6.41 36.01
C ILE A 390 8.78 5.97 37.06
N LYS A 391 10.07 6.35 36.93
CA LYS A 391 11.13 5.98 37.87
C LYS A 391 10.87 6.46 39.30
N ALA A 392 10.22 7.61 39.47
CA ALA A 392 9.83 8.10 40.79
C ALA A 392 8.83 7.17 41.51
N LYS A 393 8.07 6.36 40.77
CA LYS A 393 7.07 5.41 41.30
C LYS A 393 7.55 3.96 41.25
N ASP A 394 8.34 3.61 40.24
CA ASP A 394 8.78 2.26 39.92
C ASP A 394 10.27 2.25 39.55
N ASN A 395 11.12 1.82 40.48
CA ASN A 395 12.55 1.72 40.25
C ASN A 395 12.92 0.59 39.26
N ALA A 396 12.02 -0.36 39.00
CA ALA A 396 12.18 -1.47 38.07
C ALA A 396 11.77 -1.11 36.63
N PHE A 397 12.03 0.15 36.24
CA PHE A 397 11.85 0.66 34.89
C PHE A 397 13.20 1.16 34.33
N GLU A 398 13.42 0.98 33.03
CA GLU A 398 14.66 1.42 32.38
C GLU A 398 14.48 1.68 30.88
N VAL A 399 15.35 2.52 30.30
CA VAL A 399 15.42 2.77 28.85
C VAL A 399 16.82 2.41 28.34
N ILE A 400 16.88 1.71 27.21
CA ILE A 400 18.13 1.43 26.49
C ILE A 400 18.08 2.15 25.16
N PHE A 401 18.96 3.11 24.95
CA PHE A 401 19.15 3.82 23.70
C PHE A 401 19.90 2.95 22.68
N LEU A 402 19.32 2.82 21.49
CA LEU A 402 19.89 2.15 20.32
C LEU A 402 20.12 3.18 19.22
N SER A 403 21.35 3.66 19.14
CA SER A 403 21.71 4.75 18.23
C SER A 403 21.68 4.35 16.75
N SER A 404 21.25 5.29 15.92
CA SER A 404 21.44 5.31 14.47
C SER A 404 22.29 6.51 14.03
N ASP A 405 23.08 7.08 14.94
CA ASP A 405 24.05 8.13 14.63
C ASP A 405 25.15 7.61 13.68
N LYS A 406 25.86 8.54 13.06
CA LYS A 406 26.83 8.21 12.00
C LYS A 406 28.25 8.03 12.51
N ASP A 407 28.53 8.53 13.71
CA ASP A 407 29.85 8.50 14.34
C ASP A 407 29.73 8.56 15.87
N GLN A 408 30.83 8.19 16.55
CA GLN A 408 30.94 8.14 18.00
C GLN A 408 30.68 9.50 18.65
N THR A 409 31.15 10.60 18.06
CA THR A 409 30.98 11.95 18.63
C THR A 409 29.52 12.37 18.63
N ALA A 410 28.79 12.12 17.54
CA ALA A 410 27.35 12.38 17.45
C ALA A 410 26.57 11.53 18.46
N PHE A 411 26.96 10.27 18.64
CA PHE A 411 26.40 9.39 19.67
C PHE A 411 26.63 9.95 21.07
N ASP A 412 27.87 10.28 21.44
CA ASP A 412 28.24 10.73 22.78
C ASP A 412 27.50 12.02 23.16
N ASN A 413 27.45 12.99 22.23
CA ASN A 413 26.76 14.27 22.44
C ASN A 413 25.27 14.08 22.74
N TYR A 414 24.60 13.20 21.99
CA TYR A 414 23.17 12.98 22.15
C TYR A 414 22.84 12.08 23.34
N PHE A 415 23.66 11.07 23.59
CA PHE A 415 23.53 10.21 24.77
C PHE A 415 23.80 10.98 26.07
N ALA A 416 24.61 12.06 26.04
CA ALA A 416 24.83 12.92 27.19
C ALA A 416 23.52 13.53 27.73
N GLU A 417 22.56 13.85 26.85
CA GLU A 417 21.25 14.42 27.20
C GLU A 417 20.29 13.43 27.87
N MET A 418 20.56 12.12 27.81
CA MET A 418 19.63 11.06 28.23
C MET A 418 19.89 10.55 29.65
N PRO A 419 18.91 10.39 30.55
CA PRO A 419 19.16 9.94 31.93
C PRO A 419 19.33 8.42 32.09
N TRP A 420 19.36 7.65 31.00
CA TRP A 420 19.29 6.19 30.96
C TRP A 420 20.51 5.54 30.27
N GLN A 421 20.46 4.24 29.97
CA GLN A 421 21.57 3.49 29.35
C GLN A 421 21.50 3.40 27.83
N ALA A 422 22.56 2.90 27.19
CA ALA A 422 22.61 2.67 25.75
C ALA A 422 23.30 1.35 25.41
N LEU A 423 23.07 0.85 24.19
CA LEU A 423 24.05 -0.03 23.56
C LEU A 423 25.27 0.80 23.11
N PRO A 424 26.49 0.24 23.14
CA PRO A 424 27.65 0.87 22.53
C PRO A 424 27.38 1.33 21.09
N PHE A 425 28.03 2.42 20.68
CA PHE A 425 27.98 2.84 19.28
C PHE A 425 28.57 1.75 18.36
N GLY A 426 27.90 1.49 17.24
CA GLY A 426 28.29 0.44 16.30
C GLY A 426 27.98 -1.00 16.76
N ASP A 427 27.23 -1.20 17.86
CA ASP A 427 26.88 -2.53 18.34
C ASP A 427 25.97 -3.30 17.37
N GLU A 428 26.41 -4.49 16.95
CA GLU A 428 25.69 -5.34 15.99
C GLU A 428 24.33 -5.83 16.53
N ARG A 429 24.13 -5.89 17.85
CA ARG A 429 22.82 -6.22 18.46
C ARG A 429 21.75 -5.24 17.99
N LYS A 430 22.08 -3.96 17.76
CA LYS A 430 21.13 -2.97 17.24
C LYS A 430 20.55 -3.39 15.90
N LYS A 431 21.37 -3.93 14.98
CA LYS A 431 20.91 -4.38 13.65
C LYS A 431 19.99 -5.59 13.77
N SER A 432 20.30 -6.53 14.67
CA SER A 432 19.45 -7.68 14.95
C SER A 432 18.11 -7.28 15.57
N LEU A 433 18.12 -6.37 16.55
CA LEU A 433 16.91 -5.85 17.18
C LEU A 433 16.05 -5.02 16.22
N SER A 434 16.68 -4.19 15.39
CA SER A 434 16.00 -3.41 14.34
C SER A 434 15.26 -4.31 13.35
N ARG A 435 15.84 -5.45 12.99
CA ARG A 435 15.18 -6.45 12.12
C ARG A 435 14.05 -7.16 12.86
N LYS A 436 14.33 -7.68 14.06
CA LYS A 436 13.34 -8.41 14.87
C LYS A 436 12.07 -7.57 15.11
N PHE A 437 12.22 -6.30 15.45
CA PHE A 437 11.08 -5.41 15.73
C PHE A 437 10.60 -4.63 14.51
N LYS A 438 11.05 -5.00 13.29
CA LYS A 438 10.66 -4.37 12.03
C LYS A 438 10.75 -2.83 12.07
N VAL A 439 11.82 -2.30 12.64
CA VAL A 439 12.04 -0.85 12.80
C VAL A 439 12.30 -0.24 11.42
N ARG A 440 11.27 0.34 10.81
CA ARG A 440 11.32 0.99 9.48
C ARG A 440 11.67 2.49 9.55
N GLY A 441 11.58 3.09 10.73
CA GLY A 441 11.85 4.51 10.95
C GLY A 441 12.19 4.82 12.41
N ILE A 442 12.69 6.02 12.67
CA ILE A 442 13.00 6.53 14.01
C ILE A 442 12.30 7.88 14.23
N PRO A 443 11.87 8.21 15.46
CA PRO A 443 12.05 7.43 16.69
C PRO A 443 11.10 6.23 16.77
N THR A 444 11.62 5.09 17.24
CA THR A 444 10.82 3.89 17.57
C THR A 444 11.10 3.46 19.01
N LEU A 445 10.08 3.06 19.74
CA LEU A 445 10.16 2.64 21.14
C LEU A 445 9.42 1.32 21.30
N ILE A 446 10.12 0.29 21.80
CA ILE A 446 9.58 -1.04 22.05
C ILE A 446 9.57 -1.29 23.54
N ALA A 447 8.42 -1.66 24.12
CA ALA A 447 8.32 -2.02 25.53
C ALA A 447 8.54 -3.51 25.73
N ILE A 448 9.52 -3.86 26.57
CA ILE A 448 9.82 -5.21 27.02
C ILE A 448 9.45 -5.30 28.50
N GLY A 449 8.64 -6.28 28.86
CA GLY A 449 8.17 -6.45 30.23
C GLY A 449 9.18 -7.15 31.13
N PRO A 450 8.89 -7.26 32.43
CA PRO A 450 9.75 -7.90 33.43
C PRO A 450 10.18 -9.34 33.09
N THR A 451 9.34 -10.07 32.36
CA THR A 451 9.61 -11.45 31.92
C THR A 451 10.56 -11.53 30.72
N GLY A 452 10.95 -10.39 30.14
CA GLY A 452 11.70 -10.32 28.89
C GLY A 452 10.83 -10.43 27.63
N ARG A 453 9.52 -10.61 27.77
CA ARG A 453 8.57 -10.63 26.65
C ARG A 453 8.23 -9.23 26.17
N THR A 454 7.98 -9.09 24.87
CA THR A 454 7.54 -7.81 24.29
C THR A 454 6.12 -7.53 24.71
N LEU A 455 5.89 -6.36 25.32
CA LEU A 455 4.57 -5.89 25.71
C LEU A 455 3.88 -5.16 24.54
N THR A 456 4.62 -4.28 23.86
CA THR A 456 4.10 -3.55 22.69
C THR A 456 5.24 -2.95 21.86
N ASN A 457 5.03 -2.88 20.55
CA ASN A 457 5.88 -2.14 19.61
C ASN A 457 5.39 -0.71 19.35
N LYS A 458 4.32 -0.27 20.03
CA LYS A 458 3.70 1.05 19.89
C LYS A 458 4.00 1.99 21.06
N ALA A 459 4.97 1.66 21.92
CA ALA A 459 5.26 2.41 23.14
C ALA A 459 5.51 3.91 22.88
N ARG A 460 6.09 4.26 21.72
CA ARG A 460 6.33 5.66 21.33
C ARG A 460 5.02 6.46 21.23
N ASN A 461 3.98 5.89 20.62
CA ASN A 461 2.69 6.57 20.47
C ASN A 461 1.97 6.65 21.81
N LEU A 462 2.03 5.57 22.60
CA LEU A 462 1.44 5.53 23.94
C LEU A 462 2.04 6.58 24.87
N ILE A 463 3.37 6.77 24.85
CA ILE A 463 4.02 7.87 25.60
C ILE A 463 3.61 9.25 25.06
N MET A 464 3.47 9.41 23.74
CA MET A 464 3.02 10.69 23.16
C MET A 464 1.59 11.05 23.57
N GLU A 465 0.71 10.06 23.67
CA GLU A 465 -0.72 10.25 23.94
C GLU A 465 -1.01 10.32 25.45
N HIS A 466 -0.35 9.48 26.25
CA HIS A 466 -0.67 9.29 27.67
C HIS A 466 0.50 9.59 28.62
N GLY A 467 1.67 9.97 28.10
CA GLY A 467 2.85 10.25 28.92
C GLY A 467 3.23 9.06 29.81
N ALA A 468 3.52 9.35 31.09
CA ALA A 468 3.90 8.34 32.08
C ALA A 468 2.79 7.33 32.40
N ASP A 469 1.52 7.68 32.16
CA ASP A 469 0.38 6.81 32.48
C ASP A 469 0.25 5.62 31.52
N ALA A 470 1.01 5.62 30.42
CA ALA A 470 1.12 4.45 29.55
C ALA A 470 1.79 3.24 30.21
N HIS A 471 2.64 3.45 31.24
CA HIS A 471 3.24 2.38 32.05
C HIS A 471 2.14 1.73 32.93
N PRO A 472 2.03 0.39 32.98
CA PRO A 472 3.04 -0.62 32.66
C PRO A 472 3.06 -1.19 31.23
N PHE A 473 2.40 -0.58 30.26
CA PHE A 473 2.33 -1.03 28.86
C PHE A 473 1.77 -2.45 28.65
N THR A 474 1.14 -3.07 29.66
CA THR A 474 0.52 -4.39 29.52
C THR A 474 -0.74 -4.30 28.67
N ALA A 475 -1.08 -5.38 27.97
CA ALA A 475 -2.27 -5.41 27.14
C ALA A 475 -3.55 -5.09 27.93
N GLU A 476 -3.64 -5.56 29.18
CA GLU A 476 -4.75 -5.29 30.09
C GLU A 476 -4.85 -3.81 30.45
N HIS A 477 -3.72 -3.16 30.73
CA HIS A 477 -3.69 -1.72 31.06
C HIS A 477 -4.05 -0.87 29.85
N LEU A 478 -3.49 -1.19 28.68
CA LEU A 478 -3.71 -0.42 27.46
C LEU A 478 -5.17 -0.44 26.98
N LYS A 479 -5.91 -1.54 27.22
CA LYS A 479 -7.35 -1.62 26.92
C LYS A 479 -8.18 -0.57 27.65
N THR A 480 -7.75 -0.13 28.84
CA THR A 480 -8.50 0.87 29.63
C THR A 480 -8.55 2.25 28.94
N PHE A 481 -7.58 2.55 28.07
CA PHE A 481 -7.56 3.79 27.27
C PHE A 481 -8.46 3.71 26.04
N GLU A 482 -8.68 2.51 25.49
CA GLU A 482 -9.55 2.28 24.34
C GLU A 482 -11.04 2.29 24.74
N GLU A 483 -11.38 1.85 25.95
CA GLU A 483 -12.76 1.85 26.48
C GLU A 483 -13.22 3.23 27.01
N SER A 484 -12.29 4.18 27.14
CA SER A 484 -12.55 5.52 27.69
C SER A 484 -12.69 6.61 26.60
N ASN A 485 -12.56 6.25 25.33
CA ASN A 485 -12.74 7.10 24.14
C ASN A 485 -13.93 6.59 23.31
#